data_AF-V4H0M2-F1
#
_entry.id   AF-V4H0M2-F1
#
_cell.length_a   1.000
_cell.length_b   1.000
_cell.length_c   1.000
_cell.angle_alpha   90.00
_cell.angle_beta   90.00
_cell.angle_gamma   90.00
#
_symmetry.space_group_name_H-M   'P 1'
#
loop_
_entity.id
_entity.type
_entity.pdbx_description
1 polymer ?
#
loop_
_entity_poly.entity_id
_entity_poly.type
_entity_poly.pdbx_seq_one_letter_code
_entity_poly.pdbx_strand_id
1 'polypeptide(L)'
;MSQAQNNKPSSRNDIFRTSNAPKVAQGLTEEQIAEQWRQVAHNMFVLRQNGEIVYLDVDFYTEGSRLIEWVHSEQDIHKFFLNEDNLFPLNLMGPAVTKVIPWNLAEAKDKLPTTFAGQAPLKPGYMIDLRVIQLNRLNANDPNFARLLNSGLDIPIQLESNSFDPIYPVPHEFEHQLSAPIEEENLYIVSFKNPERIRGIDDLYGYQISYISKEELDKVDNYVPNEDDKNEALKLDELKKEQTGQYLERYYGDTNAQIGAINPRDMAPHLLGAACYIANLRTMKKD
;
A
#
# COMPACT_ATOMS: atom_id res chain seq x y z
N MET A 1 34.34 2.61 61.99
CA MET A 1 33.74 1.35 61.50
C MET A 1 32.26 1.66 61.25
N SER A 2 31.88 1.99 60.01
CA SER A 2 31.22 1.07 59.05
C SER A 2 29.79 0.72 59.50
N GLN A 3 28.70 0.92 58.75
CA GLN A 3 28.44 1.37 57.38
C GLN A 3 26.95 1.75 57.29
N ALA A 4 26.64 2.73 56.43
CA ALA A 4 25.29 3.10 56.04
C ALA A 4 24.61 2.00 55.22
N GLN A 5 23.34 1.71 55.54
CA GLN A 5 22.44 0.90 54.73
C GLN A 5 21.91 1.73 53.56
N ASN A 6 22.39 1.41 52.34
CA ASN A 6 21.81 1.89 51.09
C ASN A 6 20.75 0.89 50.61
N ASN A 7 19.48 1.31 50.62
CA ASN A 7 18.41 0.63 49.91
C ASN A 7 18.56 0.89 48.39
N LYS A 8 18.83 -0.15 47.61
CA LYS A 8 18.65 -0.16 46.14
C LYS A 8 17.25 -0.68 45.81
N PRO A 9 16.48 -0.03 44.93
CA PRO A 9 15.31 -0.65 44.32
C PRO A 9 15.74 -1.69 43.28
N SER A 10 15.10 -2.85 43.37
CA SER A 10 15.18 -3.99 42.45
C SER A 10 14.79 -3.58 41.03
N SER A 11 15.72 -3.67 40.08
CA SER A 11 15.44 -3.56 38.65
C SER A 11 14.90 -4.90 38.14
N ARG A 12 13.58 -5.03 38.03
CA ARG A 12 12.93 -5.99 37.13
C ARG A 12 13.13 -5.48 35.70
N ASN A 13 14.21 -5.90 35.02
CA ASN A 13 14.41 -5.63 33.58
C ASN A 13 15.30 -6.67 32.88
N ASP A 14 15.28 -7.93 33.33
CA ASP A 14 16.13 -9.00 32.77
C ASP A 14 15.32 -10.19 32.19
N ILE A 15 14.17 -9.95 31.54
CA ILE A 15 13.34 -11.03 30.96
C ILE A 15 13.29 -11.01 29.41
N PHE A 16 13.85 -10.00 28.72
CA PHE A 16 13.85 -9.94 27.24
C PHE A 16 15.24 -9.78 26.62
N ARG A 17 16.23 -10.58 27.07
CA ARG A 17 17.53 -10.71 26.39
C ARG A 17 17.86 -12.17 26.09
N THR A 18 17.06 -12.79 25.23
CA THR A 18 17.48 -13.96 24.45
C THR A 18 16.83 -13.91 23.08
N SER A 19 17.23 -12.95 22.23
CA SER A 19 16.98 -13.08 20.79
C SER A 19 18.04 -14.04 20.22
N ASN A 20 17.70 -15.32 20.19
CA ASN A 20 18.27 -16.22 19.18
C ASN A 20 17.71 -15.78 17.82
N ALA A 21 18.21 -14.67 17.30
CA ALA A 21 18.03 -14.32 15.90
C ALA A 21 18.73 -15.42 15.07
N PRO A 22 18.04 -16.07 14.12
CA PRO A 22 18.65 -17.12 13.32
C PRO A 22 19.82 -16.54 12.51
N LYS A 23 20.87 -17.36 12.30
CA LYS A 23 22.14 -17.05 11.62
C LYS A 23 22.02 -16.57 10.15
N VAL A 24 20.81 -16.26 9.67
CA VAL A 24 20.52 -15.86 8.28
C VAL A 24 20.93 -14.41 8.00
N ALA A 25 21.16 -13.59 9.03
CA ALA A 25 21.73 -12.23 8.90
C ALA A 25 23.27 -12.19 8.97
N GLN A 26 23.96 -13.35 8.89
CA GLN A 26 25.42 -13.38 8.85
C GLN A 26 25.92 -13.04 7.44
N GLY A 27 25.94 -11.76 7.08
CA GLY A 27 26.60 -11.30 5.85
C GLY A 27 26.15 -9.94 5.30
N LEU A 28 24.97 -9.45 5.70
CA LEU A 28 24.47 -8.14 5.27
C LEU A 28 24.73 -7.09 6.34
N THR A 29 25.18 -5.90 5.93
CA THR A 29 25.27 -4.74 6.82
C THR A 29 23.87 -4.22 7.15
N GLU A 30 23.73 -3.49 8.26
CA GLU A 30 22.47 -2.81 8.61
C GLU A 30 22.00 -1.88 7.48
N GLU A 31 22.92 -1.28 6.75
CA GLU A 31 22.65 -0.43 5.59
C GLU A 31 22.08 -1.21 4.40
N GLN A 32 22.63 -2.40 4.11
CA GLN A 32 22.11 -3.28 3.06
C GLN A 32 20.70 -3.80 3.40
N ILE A 33 20.45 -4.11 4.68
CA ILE A 33 19.13 -4.51 5.16
C ILE A 33 18.14 -3.34 5.04
N ALA A 34 18.54 -2.13 5.43
CA ALA A 34 17.72 -0.94 5.31
C ALA A 34 17.40 -0.58 3.84
N GLU A 35 18.35 -0.80 2.93
CA GLU A 35 18.14 -0.62 1.50
C GLU A 35 17.13 -1.64 0.94
N GLN A 36 17.29 -2.92 1.25
CA GLN A 36 16.31 -3.94 0.86
C GLN A 36 14.92 -3.64 1.41
N TRP A 37 14.83 -3.15 2.65
CA TRP A 37 13.56 -2.73 3.23
C TRP A 37 12.93 -1.55 2.51
N ARG A 38 13.72 -0.54 2.13
CA ARG A 38 13.21 0.61 1.36
C ARG A 38 12.64 0.17 0.02
N GLN A 39 13.27 -0.80 -0.64
CA GLN A 39 12.83 -1.31 -1.93
C GLN A 39 11.49 -2.04 -1.85
N VAL A 40 11.23 -2.79 -0.78
CA VAL A 40 10.00 -3.61 -0.68
C VAL A 40 8.87 -2.96 0.11
N ALA A 41 9.17 -1.97 0.96
CA ALA A 41 8.19 -1.37 1.87
C ALA A 41 7.01 -0.71 1.16
N HIS A 42 7.18 -0.33 -0.11
CA HIS A 42 6.13 0.31 -0.90
C HIS A 42 5.43 -0.66 -1.84
N ASN A 43 5.84 -1.92 -1.90
CA ASN A 43 5.18 -2.91 -2.72
C ASN A 43 3.84 -3.31 -2.09
N MET A 44 3.00 -4.02 -2.84
CA MET A 44 1.65 -4.35 -2.41
C MET A 44 1.31 -5.81 -2.71
N PHE A 45 0.69 -6.50 -1.76
CA PHE A 45 -0.07 -7.73 -2.04
C PHE A 45 -1.55 -7.43 -2.13
N VAL A 46 -2.19 -8.01 -3.15
CA VAL A 46 -3.65 -7.94 -3.31
C VAL A 46 -4.21 -9.35 -3.24
N LEU A 47 -5.02 -9.62 -2.21
CA LEU A 47 -5.81 -10.85 -2.12
C LEU A 47 -7.07 -10.64 -2.96
N ARG A 48 -7.08 -11.28 -4.13
CA ARG A 48 -8.15 -11.18 -5.13
C ARG A 48 -9.36 -12.02 -4.72
N GLN A 49 -10.53 -11.62 -5.23
CA GLN A 49 -11.83 -12.28 -5.05
C GLN A 49 -11.91 -13.67 -5.66
N ASN A 50 -11.05 -13.95 -6.66
CA ASN A 50 -10.89 -15.29 -7.24
C ASN A 50 -10.05 -16.24 -6.37
N GLY A 51 -9.48 -15.76 -5.25
CA GLY A 51 -8.65 -16.53 -4.33
C GLY A 51 -7.15 -16.39 -4.59
N GLU A 52 -6.73 -15.78 -5.70
CA GLU A 52 -5.31 -15.54 -5.96
C GLU A 52 -4.76 -14.42 -5.08
N ILE A 53 -3.45 -14.46 -4.87
CA ILE A 53 -2.71 -13.34 -4.29
C ILE A 53 -1.78 -12.83 -5.38
N VAL A 54 -1.77 -11.51 -5.63
CA VAL A 54 -0.83 -10.90 -6.57
C VAL A 54 0.11 -9.97 -5.83
N TYR A 55 1.37 -9.92 -6.27
CA TYR A 55 2.39 -9.03 -5.74
C TYR A 55 2.70 -7.95 -6.77
N LEU A 56 2.48 -6.69 -6.40
CA LEU A 56 2.72 -5.53 -7.25
C LEU A 56 3.91 -4.74 -6.70
N ASP A 57 4.93 -4.58 -7.53
CA ASP A 57 6.04 -3.69 -7.24
C ASP A 57 5.62 -2.21 -7.37
N VAL A 58 6.19 -1.33 -6.54
CA VAL A 58 5.96 0.10 -6.60
C VAL A 58 6.24 0.66 -7.99
N ASP A 59 7.30 0.23 -8.66
CA ASP A 59 7.63 0.70 -10.01
C ASP A 59 6.57 0.26 -11.03
N PHE A 60 6.00 -0.93 -10.84
CA PHE A 60 4.95 -1.44 -11.73
C PHE A 60 3.70 -0.58 -11.70
N TYR A 61 3.18 -0.29 -10.50
CA TYR A 61 1.95 0.48 -10.39
C TYR A 61 2.17 1.99 -10.44
N THR A 62 3.39 2.51 -10.26
CA THR A 62 3.68 3.95 -10.39
C THR A 62 4.11 4.37 -11.80
N GLU A 63 4.19 3.42 -12.74
CA GLU A 63 4.61 3.69 -14.11
C GLU A 63 3.72 4.73 -14.81
N GLY A 64 4.34 5.73 -15.46
CA GLY A 64 3.66 6.83 -16.16
C GLY A 64 2.60 6.40 -17.18
N SER A 65 2.78 5.22 -17.78
CA SER A 65 1.84 4.61 -18.75
C SER A 65 0.52 4.15 -18.13
N ARG A 66 0.46 4.03 -16.79
CA ARG A 66 -0.72 3.62 -16.02
C ARG A 66 -1.37 4.76 -15.25
N LEU A 67 -0.72 5.92 -15.17
CA LEU A 67 -1.25 7.06 -14.45
C LEU A 67 -2.47 7.62 -15.15
N ILE A 68 -3.53 7.83 -14.37
CA ILE A 68 -4.76 8.46 -14.84
C ILE A 68 -5.01 9.79 -14.13
N GLU A 69 -4.46 10.01 -12.93
CA GLU A 69 -4.60 11.25 -12.17
C GLU A 69 -3.34 11.50 -11.33
N TRP A 70 -2.95 12.76 -11.16
CA TRP A 70 -1.87 13.16 -10.26
C TRP A 70 -1.98 14.61 -9.78
N VAL A 71 -1.35 14.84 -8.64
CA VAL A 71 -0.98 16.16 -8.12
C VAL A 71 0.48 16.05 -7.72
N HIS A 72 1.38 16.58 -8.53
CA HIS A 72 2.82 16.47 -8.30
C HIS A 72 3.45 17.75 -7.78
N SER A 73 2.85 18.89 -8.17
CA SER A 73 3.16 20.24 -7.72
C SER A 73 1.96 21.14 -8.06
N GLU A 74 2.03 22.42 -7.71
CA GLU A 74 1.03 23.43 -8.11
C GLU A 74 0.90 23.60 -9.64
N GLN A 75 1.94 23.27 -10.40
CA GLN A 75 1.98 23.43 -11.87
C GLN A 75 1.83 22.10 -12.62
N ASP A 76 1.79 20.97 -11.92
CA ASP A 76 1.70 19.64 -12.50
C ASP A 76 0.55 18.86 -11.84
N ILE A 77 -0.66 19.17 -12.32
CA ILE A 77 -1.92 18.65 -11.81
C ILE A 77 -2.74 18.12 -12.98
N HIS A 78 -3.24 16.91 -12.82
CA HIS A 78 -4.19 16.29 -13.72
C HIS A 78 -5.21 15.51 -12.92
N LYS A 79 -6.49 15.90 -12.98
CA LYS A 79 -7.56 15.30 -12.18
C LYS A 79 -8.53 14.54 -13.08
N PHE A 80 -8.70 13.25 -12.83
CA PHE A 80 -9.52 12.37 -13.65
C PHE A 80 -10.94 12.27 -13.12
N PHE A 81 -11.09 12.03 -11.81
CA PHE A 81 -12.39 11.72 -11.22
C PHE A 81 -13.29 12.91 -10.94
N LEU A 82 -12.89 14.12 -11.31
CA LEU A 82 -13.77 15.29 -11.21
C LEU A 82 -14.97 15.12 -12.15
N ASN A 83 -16.16 15.57 -11.72
CA ASN A 83 -17.32 15.67 -12.61
C ASN A 83 -17.25 16.91 -13.53
N GLU A 84 -18.32 17.19 -14.28
CA GLU A 84 -18.41 18.37 -15.16
C GLU A 84 -18.31 19.70 -14.37
N ASP A 85 -18.76 19.71 -13.11
CA ASP A 85 -18.72 20.86 -12.21
C ASP A 85 -17.42 20.97 -11.40
N ASN A 86 -16.40 20.16 -11.71
CA ASN A 86 -15.13 20.06 -10.96
C ASN A 86 -15.31 19.63 -9.49
N LEU A 87 -16.25 18.71 -9.23
CA LEU A 87 -16.51 18.14 -7.92
C LEU A 87 -15.93 16.73 -7.82
N PHE A 88 -15.36 16.37 -6.67
CA PHE A 88 -14.92 15.00 -6.40
C PHE A 88 -16.07 14.12 -5.92
N PRO A 89 -16.19 12.88 -6.43
CA PRO A 89 -17.19 11.93 -5.96
C PRO A 89 -16.87 11.44 -4.54
N LEU A 90 -17.81 11.64 -3.62
CA LEU A 90 -17.65 11.31 -2.21
C LEU A 90 -17.36 9.81 -1.97
N ASN A 91 -17.85 8.89 -2.80
CA ASN A 91 -17.60 7.46 -2.62
C ASN A 91 -16.14 7.06 -2.83
N LEU A 92 -15.36 7.92 -3.50
CA LEU A 92 -13.92 7.75 -3.68
C LEU A 92 -13.13 8.42 -2.53
N MET A 93 -13.80 9.18 -1.65
CA MET A 93 -13.15 9.87 -0.54
C MET A 93 -13.53 9.21 0.79
N GLY A 94 -12.56 8.56 1.44
CA GLY A 94 -12.71 8.10 2.83
C GLY A 94 -12.12 6.72 3.09
N PRO A 95 -12.72 5.64 2.58
CA PRO A 95 -12.23 4.29 2.83
C PRO A 95 -10.90 4.01 2.12
N ALA A 96 -10.04 3.22 2.76
CA ALA A 96 -8.78 2.78 2.17
C ALA A 96 -9.00 1.75 1.04
N VAL A 97 -10.14 1.05 1.02
CA VAL A 97 -10.63 0.31 -0.15
C VAL A 97 -12.08 0.70 -0.43
N THR A 98 -12.37 1.10 -1.65
CA THR A 98 -13.73 1.45 -2.12
C THR A 98 -13.96 0.97 -3.55
N LYS A 99 -15.17 1.15 -4.09
CA LYS A 99 -15.51 0.80 -5.47
C LYS A 99 -15.49 2.03 -6.36
N VAL A 100 -14.84 1.88 -7.51
CA VAL A 100 -15.04 2.77 -8.67
C VAL A 100 -16.20 2.21 -9.45
N ILE A 101 -17.32 2.94 -9.48
CA ILE A 101 -18.57 2.51 -10.09
C ILE A 101 -18.73 3.12 -11.50
N PRO A 102 -19.61 2.56 -12.36
CA PRO A 102 -19.88 3.11 -13.69
C PRO A 102 -20.16 4.62 -13.70
N TRP A 103 -20.88 5.13 -12.69
CA TRP A 103 -21.14 6.56 -12.55
C TRP A 103 -19.84 7.38 -12.43
N ASN A 104 -18.86 6.96 -11.63
CA ASN A 104 -17.59 7.68 -11.50
C ASN A 104 -16.85 7.80 -12.85
N LEU A 105 -16.96 6.78 -13.70
CA LEU A 105 -16.28 6.71 -14.99
C LEU A 105 -17.01 7.47 -16.09
N ALA A 106 -18.34 7.52 -16.03
CA ALA A 106 -19.15 8.30 -16.96
C ALA A 106 -18.80 9.79 -16.89
N GLU A 107 -18.61 10.30 -15.67
CA GLU A 107 -18.21 11.70 -15.40
C GLU A 107 -16.77 12.03 -15.84
N ALA A 108 -15.90 11.01 -15.89
CA ALA A 108 -14.47 11.16 -16.20
C ALA A 108 -14.11 10.87 -17.67
N LYS A 109 -15.11 10.53 -18.51
CA LYS A 109 -14.94 9.73 -19.74
C LYS A 109 -13.96 10.28 -20.79
N ASP A 110 -13.61 11.56 -20.77
CA ASP A 110 -12.72 12.18 -21.75
C ASP A 110 -11.49 12.85 -21.12
N LYS A 111 -11.19 12.53 -19.85
CA LYS A 111 -10.11 13.16 -19.07
C LYS A 111 -8.83 12.33 -19.02
N LEU A 112 -8.68 11.28 -19.84
CA LEU A 112 -7.46 10.46 -19.82
C LEU A 112 -6.24 11.26 -20.33
N PRO A 113 -5.08 11.14 -19.67
CA PRO A 113 -3.86 11.80 -20.11
C PRO A 113 -3.28 11.09 -21.34
N THR A 114 -2.55 11.82 -22.18
CA THR A 114 -1.90 11.25 -23.39
C THR A 114 -0.81 10.25 -23.08
N THR A 115 -0.28 10.27 -21.86
CA THR A 115 0.72 9.30 -21.36
C THR A 115 0.09 7.95 -21.04
N PHE A 116 -1.22 7.89 -20.81
CA PHE A 116 -1.90 6.63 -20.49
C PHE A 116 -1.88 5.71 -21.71
N ALA A 117 -1.25 4.54 -21.56
CA ALA A 117 -1.14 3.53 -22.60
C ALA A 117 -1.99 2.27 -22.31
N GLY A 118 -2.78 2.30 -21.24
CA GLY A 118 -3.66 1.21 -20.86
C GLY A 118 -4.88 1.06 -21.77
N GLN A 119 -5.66 0.00 -21.52
CA GLN A 119 -6.88 -0.26 -22.29
C GLN A 119 -7.98 0.75 -21.93
N ALA A 120 -8.46 1.48 -22.93
CA ALA A 120 -9.62 2.36 -22.83
C ALA A 120 -10.86 1.72 -23.51
N PRO A 121 -12.09 2.02 -23.06
CA PRO A 121 -12.40 2.84 -21.89
C PRO A 121 -12.04 2.14 -20.57
N LEU A 122 -11.74 2.93 -19.53
CA LEU A 122 -11.55 2.36 -18.19
C LEU A 122 -12.84 1.67 -17.72
N LYS A 123 -12.70 0.63 -16.90
CA LYS A 123 -13.81 -0.18 -16.41
C LYS A 123 -13.95 -0.13 -14.89
N PRO A 124 -15.16 -0.34 -14.34
CA PRO A 124 -15.39 -0.40 -12.89
C PRO A 124 -14.42 -1.35 -12.19
N GLY A 125 -14.12 -1.06 -10.93
CA GLY A 125 -13.06 -1.74 -10.19
C GLY A 125 -13.02 -1.36 -8.72
N TYR A 126 -11.88 -1.65 -8.10
CA TYR A 126 -11.60 -1.29 -6.71
C TYR A 126 -10.56 -0.18 -6.66
N MET A 127 -10.82 0.84 -5.85
CA MET A 127 -9.83 1.82 -5.50
C MET A 127 -9.18 1.47 -4.17
N ILE A 128 -7.85 1.47 -4.14
CA ILE A 128 -7.01 1.21 -2.97
C ILE A 128 -6.24 2.49 -2.67
N ASP A 129 -6.53 3.15 -1.55
CA ASP A 129 -5.83 4.37 -1.12
C ASP A 129 -4.72 4.05 -0.11
N LEU A 130 -3.49 3.94 -0.63
CA LEU A 130 -2.30 3.67 0.17
C LEU A 130 -1.91 4.85 1.06
N ARG A 131 -2.45 6.05 0.83
CA ARG A 131 -2.13 7.24 1.65
C ARG A 131 -2.79 7.18 3.02
N VAL A 132 -3.95 6.52 3.09
CA VAL A 132 -4.68 6.24 4.34
C VAL A 132 -3.96 5.16 5.16
N ILE A 133 -3.25 4.26 4.48
CA ILE A 133 -2.44 3.20 5.09
C ILE A 133 -1.04 3.73 5.33
N GLN A 134 -0.80 4.37 6.47
CA GLN A 134 0.57 4.78 6.78
C GLN A 134 1.34 3.59 7.38
N LEU A 135 2.48 3.23 6.78
CA LEU A 135 3.53 2.41 7.41
C LEU A 135 4.23 3.22 8.52
N ASN A 136 3.45 3.69 9.50
CA ASN A 136 3.81 4.79 10.38
C ASN A 136 4.67 4.37 11.60
N ARG A 137 5.61 3.44 11.38
CA ARG A 137 6.77 3.29 12.27
C ARG A 137 8.01 4.01 11.74
N LEU A 138 7.94 4.65 10.56
CA LEU A 138 8.85 5.74 10.16
C LEU A 138 8.84 6.89 11.20
N ASN A 139 7.76 7.02 11.97
CA ASN A 139 7.62 7.91 13.14
C ASN A 139 7.83 7.23 14.50
N ALA A 140 8.23 5.94 14.56
CA ALA A 140 8.59 5.34 15.83
C ALA A 140 9.82 6.09 16.35
N ASN A 141 9.76 6.54 17.61
CA ASN A 141 10.75 7.35 18.33
C ASN A 141 12.15 6.69 18.48
N ASP A 142 12.62 5.89 17.53
CA ASP A 142 13.99 5.43 17.44
C ASP A 142 14.81 6.49 16.69
N PRO A 143 15.67 7.27 17.39
CA PRO A 143 16.52 8.28 16.76
C PRO A 143 17.49 7.69 15.71
N ASN A 144 17.70 6.37 15.74
CA ASN A 144 18.52 5.68 14.75
C ASN A 144 17.72 5.35 13.48
N PHE A 145 16.39 5.30 13.53
CA PHE A 145 15.55 4.97 12.37
C PHE A 145 15.40 6.15 11.41
N ALA A 146 15.16 7.36 11.92
CA ALA A 146 15.19 8.59 11.12
C ALA A 146 16.57 8.90 10.53
N ARG A 147 17.64 8.29 11.07
CA ARG A 147 19.01 8.34 10.53
C ARG A 147 19.30 7.23 9.50
N LEU A 148 18.69 6.06 9.64
CA LEU A 148 18.86 4.92 8.73
C LEU A 148 18.04 5.06 7.45
N LEU A 149 16.87 5.69 7.58
CA LEU A 149 16.09 6.14 6.45
C LEU A 149 16.45 7.59 6.24
N ASN A 150 17.34 7.87 5.27
CA ASN A 150 17.51 9.21 4.73
C ASN A 150 16.23 9.75 4.03
N SER A 151 15.04 9.24 4.40
CA SER A 151 13.74 9.74 3.99
C SER A 151 13.57 11.12 4.59
N GLY A 152 13.97 12.14 3.84
CA GLY A 152 13.68 13.52 4.19
C GLY A 152 12.18 13.74 4.42
N LEU A 153 11.85 14.87 5.03
CA LEU A 153 10.47 15.36 5.04
C LEU A 153 9.99 15.57 3.60
N ASP A 154 8.77 15.15 3.32
CA ASP A 154 8.10 15.53 2.08
C ASP A 154 7.74 17.01 2.10
N ILE A 155 7.54 17.60 0.92
CA ILE A 155 7.23 19.01 0.78
C ILE A 155 5.72 19.15 0.54
N PRO A 156 4.97 19.80 1.45
CA PRO A 156 3.56 20.11 1.23
C PRO A 156 3.35 20.92 -0.04
N ILE A 157 2.27 20.61 -0.75
CA ILE A 157 1.80 21.38 -1.91
C ILE A 157 0.91 22.50 -1.40
N GLN A 158 1.26 23.74 -1.71
CA GLN A 158 0.48 24.93 -1.33
C GLN A 158 -0.45 25.28 -2.47
N LEU A 159 -1.63 24.65 -2.52
CA LEU A 159 -2.64 25.09 -3.47
C LEU A 159 -3.25 26.42 -3.01
N GLU A 160 -3.54 27.35 -3.93
CA GLU A 160 -4.20 28.61 -3.58
C GLU A 160 -5.50 28.33 -2.82
N SER A 161 -5.77 29.08 -1.75
CA SER A 161 -6.66 28.74 -0.61
C SER A 161 -8.16 28.52 -0.89
N ASN A 162 -8.57 28.46 -2.16
CA ASN A 162 -9.93 28.12 -2.62
C ASN A 162 -9.99 26.87 -3.52
N SER A 163 -8.94 26.05 -3.54
CA SER A 163 -8.73 24.95 -4.51
C SER A 163 -9.09 23.56 -4.00
N PHE A 164 -9.71 23.43 -2.82
CA PHE A 164 -10.30 22.16 -2.45
C PHE A 164 -11.57 21.97 -3.27
N ASP A 165 -11.43 21.15 -4.32
CA ASP A 165 -12.52 20.70 -5.17
C ASP A 165 -13.67 20.19 -4.28
N PRO A 166 -14.88 20.75 -4.39
CA PRO A 166 -15.97 20.40 -3.49
C PRO A 166 -16.37 18.92 -3.69
N ILE A 167 -16.87 18.31 -2.63
CA ILE A 167 -17.31 16.92 -2.65
C ILE A 167 -18.77 16.81 -3.09
N TYR A 168 -19.07 15.78 -3.89
CA TYR A 168 -20.41 15.51 -4.38
C TYR A 168 -20.82 14.06 -4.08
N PRO A 169 -21.95 13.83 -3.39
CA PRO A 169 -22.43 12.48 -3.12
C PRO A 169 -22.85 11.77 -4.40
N VAL A 170 -22.82 10.44 -4.38
CA VAL A 170 -23.37 9.63 -5.47
C VAL A 170 -24.87 9.95 -5.60
N PRO A 171 -25.37 10.32 -6.79
CA PRO A 171 -26.79 10.55 -6.99
C PRO A 171 -27.62 9.32 -6.66
N HIS A 172 -28.84 9.53 -6.15
CA HIS A 172 -29.72 8.47 -5.65
C HIS A 172 -29.99 7.39 -6.72
N GLU A 173 -30.13 7.78 -7.98
CA GLU A 173 -30.31 6.86 -9.11
C GLU A 173 -29.13 5.92 -9.35
N PHE A 174 -27.92 6.27 -8.88
CA PHE A 174 -26.70 5.47 -9.04
C PHE A 174 -26.25 4.77 -7.74
N GLU A 175 -26.89 5.03 -6.60
CA GLU A 175 -26.53 4.41 -5.30
C GLU A 175 -26.55 2.88 -5.35
N HIS A 176 -27.44 2.29 -6.15
CA HIS A 176 -27.51 0.83 -6.34
C HIS A 176 -26.15 0.24 -6.82
N GLN A 177 -25.37 1.00 -7.59
CA GLN A 177 -24.07 0.57 -8.11
C GLN A 177 -23.02 0.40 -7.00
N LEU A 178 -23.12 1.15 -5.90
CA LEU A 178 -22.23 0.98 -4.73
C LEU A 178 -22.36 -0.42 -4.13
N SER A 179 -23.57 -0.96 -4.17
CA SER A 179 -23.90 -2.27 -3.62
C SER A 179 -23.72 -3.42 -4.62
N ALA A 180 -23.62 -3.11 -5.92
CA ALA A 180 -23.50 -4.08 -7.00
C ALA A 180 -22.13 -4.80 -6.95
N PRO A 181 -22.06 -6.08 -7.35
CA PRO A 181 -20.78 -6.76 -7.50
C PRO A 181 -19.95 -6.10 -8.60
N ILE A 182 -18.63 -6.10 -8.42
CA ILE A 182 -17.67 -5.73 -9.48
C ILE A 182 -17.28 -7.04 -10.17
N GLU A 183 -17.63 -7.17 -11.45
CA GLU A 183 -17.37 -8.39 -12.23
C GLU A 183 -15.89 -8.53 -12.61
N GLU A 184 -15.24 -7.40 -12.89
CA GLU A 184 -13.84 -7.32 -13.28
C GLU A 184 -13.03 -6.58 -12.23
N GLU A 185 -12.04 -7.26 -11.65
CA GLU A 185 -11.20 -6.72 -10.57
C GLU A 185 -10.16 -5.71 -11.05
N ASN A 186 -10.57 -4.70 -11.81
CA ASN A 186 -9.68 -3.59 -12.18
C ASN A 186 -9.24 -2.85 -10.91
N LEU A 187 -8.00 -2.37 -10.86
CA LEU A 187 -7.47 -1.64 -9.72
C LEU A 187 -7.21 -0.18 -10.05
N TYR A 188 -7.56 0.68 -9.09
CA TYR A 188 -7.22 2.09 -9.04
C TYR A 188 -6.36 2.30 -7.80
N ILE A 189 -5.05 2.45 -7.96
CA ILE A 189 -4.13 2.53 -6.82
C ILE A 189 -3.78 3.99 -6.59
N VAL A 190 -4.13 4.52 -5.42
CA VAL A 190 -3.73 5.86 -4.99
C VAL A 190 -2.48 5.74 -4.13
N SER A 191 -1.39 6.39 -4.56
CA SER A 191 -0.13 6.40 -3.83
C SER A 191 0.43 7.82 -3.70
N PHE A 192 1.28 8.04 -2.70
CA PHE A 192 2.09 9.24 -2.68
C PHE A 192 3.10 9.22 -3.84
N LYS A 193 3.44 10.41 -4.34
CA LYS A 193 4.49 10.60 -5.36
C LYS A 193 5.86 10.15 -4.86
N ASN A 194 6.16 10.50 -3.61
CA ASN A 194 7.43 10.16 -2.95
C ASN A 194 7.13 9.23 -1.76
N PRO A 195 6.73 7.96 -1.97
CA PRO A 195 6.20 7.09 -0.94
C PRO A 195 7.14 6.89 0.27
N GLU A 196 8.44 7.04 0.06
CA GLU A 196 9.50 6.92 1.06
C GLU A 196 9.58 8.07 2.05
N ARG A 197 9.01 9.24 1.72
CA ARG A 197 9.13 10.45 2.54
C ARG A 197 8.16 10.50 3.72
N ILE A 198 8.59 11.21 4.77
CA ILE A 198 7.79 11.44 5.98
C ILE A 198 6.84 12.62 5.75
N ARG A 199 5.59 12.49 6.21
CA ARG A 199 4.51 13.45 5.98
C ARG A 199 3.80 13.78 7.29
N GLY A 200 3.31 15.01 7.39
CA GLY A 200 2.29 15.41 8.34
C GLY A 200 0.92 14.86 7.96
N ILE A 201 -0.04 14.99 8.88
CA ILE A 201 -1.41 14.51 8.67
C ILE A 201 -2.36 15.60 8.13
N ASP A 202 -1.98 16.87 8.27
CA ASP A 202 -2.85 18.02 7.99
C ASP A 202 -2.57 18.69 6.64
N ASP A 203 -1.49 18.29 5.97
CA ASP A 203 -1.01 18.91 4.74
C ASP A 203 -1.35 18.08 3.49
N LEU A 204 -1.49 18.75 2.35
CA LEU A 204 -1.58 18.10 1.05
C LEU A 204 -0.17 17.76 0.55
N TYR A 205 0.05 16.49 0.20
CA TYR A 205 1.28 16.03 -0.42
C TYR A 205 1.02 15.50 -1.82
N GLY A 206 2.08 15.46 -2.62
CA GLY A 206 1.98 14.96 -3.98
C GLY A 206 1.50 13.50 -4.02
N TYR A 207 0.55 13.22 -4.89
CA TYR A 207 -0.04 11.90 -5.06
C TYR A 207 -0.32 11.60 -6.53
N GLN A 208 -0.58 10.33 -6.80
CA GLN A 208 -0.96 9.83 -8.11
C GLN A 208 -1.96 8.67 -7.98
N ILE A 209 -2.74 8.46 -9.04
CA ILE A 209 -3.67 7.35 -9.20
C ILE A 209 -3.31 6.60 -10.47
N SER A 210 -3.15 5.29 -10.32
CA SER A 210 -2.83 4.39 -11.42
C SER A 210 -3.96 3.43 -11.68
N TYR A 211 -4.21 3.13 -12.95
CA TYR A 211 -5.17 2.10 -13.36
C TYR A 211 -4.44 0.84 -13.82
N ILE A 212 -4.88 -0.31 -13.31
CA ILE A 212 -4.42 -1.63 -13.76
C ILE A 212 -5.65 -2.45 -14.13
N SER A 213 -5.73 -2.85 -15.39
CA SER A 213 -6.82 -3.70 -15.87
C SER A 213 -6.75 -5.10 -15.28
N LYS A 214 -7.90 -5.79 -15.16
CA LYS A 214 -7.93 -7.20 -14.78
C LYS A 214 -7.02 -8.06 -15.67
N GLU A 215 -7.02 -7.79 -16.97
CA GLU A 215 -6.20 -8.51 -17.95
C GLU A 215 -4.70 -8.28 -17.77
N GLU A 216 -4.29 -7.12 -17.24
CA GLU A 216 -2.91 -6.88 -16.82
C GLU A 216 -2.61 -7.59 -15.51
N LEU A 217 -3.52 -7.57 -14.53
CA LEU A 217 -3.36 -8.27 -13.25
C LEU A 217 -3.22 -9.78 -13.44
N ASP A 218 -4.00 -10.37 -14.34
CA ASP A 218 -3.93 -11.80 -14.66
C ASP A 218 -2.58 -12.21 -15.31
N LYS A 219 -1.78 -11.23 -15.77
CA LYS A 219 -0.43 -11.46 -16.32
C LYS A 219 0.68 -11.20 -15.31
N VAL A 220 0.37 -10.55 -14.18
CA VAL A 220 1.33 -10.44 -13.09
C VAL A 220 1.56 -11.84 -12.57
N ASP A 221 2.82 -12.22 -12.37
CA ASP A 221 3.15 -13.52 -11.79
C ASP A 221 2.39 -13.69 -10.48
N ASN A 222 1.41 -14.58 -10.51
CA ASN A 222 0.62 -14.89 -9.35
C ASN A 222 1.55 -15.36 -8.24
N TYR A 223 1.29 -14.86 -7.04
CA TYR A 223 1.78 -15.53 -5.87
C TYR A 223 1.02 -16.86 -5.76
N VAL A 224 1.66 -17.97 -6.13
CA VAL A 224 1.13 -19.32 -5.93
C VAL A 224 1.92 -19.94 -4.78
N PRO A 225 1.33 -20.12 -3.58
CA PRO A 225 1.93 -20.99 -2.59
C PRO A 225 1.83 -22.42 -3.15
N ASN A 226 2.93 -23.00 -3.63
CA ASN A 226 2.94 -24.39 -4.13
C ASN A 226 4.04 -25.22 -3.47
N GLU A 227 3.60 -26.37 -2.94
CA GLU A 227 4.31 -27.29 -2.04
C GLU A 227 5.46 -28.11 -2.66
N ASP A 228 5.73 -27.98 -3.96
CA ASP A 228 6.62 -28.91 -4.66
C ASP A 228 7.48 -28.20 -5.70
N ASP A 229 8.65 -27.65 -5.31
CA ASP A 229 9.76 -27.65 -6.26
C ASP A 229 11.17 -27.69 -5.64
N LYS A 230 11.98 -28.61 -6.17
CA LYS A 230 13.29 -28.99 -5.64
C LYS A 230 14.42 -28.35 -6.46
N ASN A 231 14.71 -27.06 -6.29
CA ASN A 231 15.97 -26.46 -6.81
C ASN A 231 16.69 -25.53 -5.80
N GLU A 232 17.82 -25.99 -5.27
CA GLU A 232 18.41 -25.54 -3.99
C GLU A 232 19.05 -24.15 -3.92
N ALA A 233 19.13 -23.39 -5.01
CA ALA A 233 19.61 -22.00 -4.98
C ALA A 233 18.51 -20.95 -5.25
N LEU A 234 17.35 -21.37 -5.77
CA LEU A 234 16.13 -20.56 -5.95
C LEU A 234 15.12 -20.77 -4.81
N LYS A 235 15.25 -21.87 -4.06
CA LYS A 235 14.42 -22.23 -2.90
C LYS A 235 14.29 -21.16 -1.84
N LEU A 236 15.25 -20.26 -1.64
CA LEU A 236 15.16 -19.30 -0.53
C LEU A 236 14.13 -18.20 -0.81
N ASP A 237 14.07 -17.67 -2.04
CA ASP A 237 13.07 -16.66 -2.41
C ASP A 237 11.70 -17.29 -2.63
N GLU A 238 11.63 -18.51 -3.16
CA GLU A 238 10.37 -19.25 -3.31
C GLU A 238 9.79 -19.71 -1.97
N LEU A 239 10.62 -20.17 -1.01
CA LEU A 239 10.19 -20.52 0.35
C LEU A 239 9.75 -19.28 1.14
N LYS A 240 10.48 -18.16 1.00
CA LYS A 240 10.08 -16.87 1.60
C LYS A 240 8.77 -16.37 1.00
N LYS A 241 8.57 -16.56 -0.30
CA LYS A 241 7.29 -16.35 -0.95
C LYS A 241 6.27 -17.25 -0.28
N GLU A 242 6.34 -18.58 -0.39
CA GLU A 242 5.35 -19.54 0.17
C GLU A 242 4.94 -19.25 1.63
N GLN A 243 5.90 -18.95 2.50
CA GLN A 243 5.63 -18.59 3.89
C GLN A 243 4.88 -17.25 4.04
N THR A 244 5.20 -16.27 3.19
CA THR A 244 4.55 -14.95 3.18
C THR A 244 3.07 -15.07 2.84
N GLY A 245 2.70 -15.76 1.77
CA GLY A 245 1.28 -15.87 1.39
C GLY A 245 0.47 -16.77 2.28
N GLN A 246 1.02 -17.85 2.87
CA GLN A 246 0.32 -18.57 3.94
C GLN A 246 0.05 -17.66 5.14
N TYR A 247 1.00 -16.77 5.48
CA TYR A 247 0.81 -15.77 6.51
C TYR A 247 -0.28 -14.76 6.11
N LEU A 248 -0.23 -14.22 4.89
CA LEU A 248 -1.24 -13.28 4.37
C LEU A 248 -2.63 -13.90 4.37
N GLU A 249 -2.76 -15.14 3.91
CA GLU A 249 -4.01 -15.89 3.88
C GLU A 249 -4.58 -16.04 5.30
N ARG A 250 -3.73 -16.45 6.26
CA ARG A 250 -4.17 -16.64 7.65
C ARG A 250 -4.56 -15.34 8.36
N TYR A 251 -3.83 -14.25 8.11
CA TYR A 251 -4.03 -13.00 8.84
C TYR A 251 -5.03 -12.06 8.17
N TYR A 252 -5.13 -12.08 6.85
CA TYR A 252 -6.02 -11.19 6.09
C TYR A 252 -7.18 -11.95 5.47
N GLY A 253 -6.91 -13.10 4.85
CA GLY A 253 -7.93 -13.98 4.27
C GLY A 253 -8.90 -14.50 5.33
N ASP A 254 -8.42 -15.35 6.24
CA ASP A 254 -9.26 -16.05 7.24
C ASP A 254 -9.97 -15.08 8.21
N THR A 255 -9.33 -13.96 8.55
CA THR A 255 -9.89 -12.98 9.48
C THR A 255 -10.81 -11.97 8.82
N ASN A 256 -10.84 -11.93 7.47
CA ASN A 256 -11.47 -10.88 6.68
C ASN A 256 -10.97 -9.46 7.01
N ALA A 257 -9.70 -9.31 7.38
CA ALA A 257 -9.09 -7.99 7.48
C ALA A 257 -8.99 -7.38 6.06
N GLN A 258 -9.65 -6.24 5.85
CA GLN A 258 -9.75 -5.58 4.54
C GLN A 258 -8.42 -5.04 4.05
N ILE A 259 -7.62 -4.49 4.97
CA ILE A 259 -6.40 -3.77 4.60
C ILE A 259 -5.39 -3.79 5.73
N GLY A 260 -4.10 -3.66 5.37
CA GLY A 260 -3.06 -3.47 6.36
C GLY A 260 -1.73 -3.08 5.76
N ALA A 261 -0.78 -2.89 6.66
CA ALA A 261 0.59 -2.55 6.36
C ALA A 261 1.47 -3.29 7.35
N ILE A 262 2.46 -4.03 6.86
CA ILE A 262 3.39 -4.77 7.72
C ILE A 262 4.76 -4.12 7.59
N ASN A 263 5.34 -3.76 8.73
CA ASN A 263 6.70 -3.23 8.76
C ASN A 263 7.71 -4.39 8.66
N PRO A 264 8.74 -4.28 7.80
CA PRO A 264 9.76 -5.34 7.68
C PRO A 264 10.50 -5.65 8.98
N ARG A 265 10.62 -4.69 9.90
CA ARG A 265 11.28 -4.84 11.21
C ARG A 265 10.44 -5.56 12.25
N ASP A 266 9.12 -5.51 12.11
CA ASP A 266 8.20 -6.24 13.00
C ASP A 266 8.15 -7.73 12.60
N MET A 267 8.79 -8.09 11.49
CA MET A 267 8.85 -9.44 10.94
C MET A 267 10.24 -10.07 11.13
N ALA A 268 10.25 -11.40 11.27
CA ALA A 268 11.50 -12.14 11.26
C ALA A 268 12.19 -12.04 9.87
N PRO A 269 13.52 -12.13 9.77
CA PRO A 269 14.25 -11.94 8.49
C PRO A 269 13.88 -12.92 7.34
N HIS A 270 13.15 -14.00 7.62
CA HIS A 270 12.62 -14.92 6.61
C HIS A 270 11.23 -14.52 6.08
N LEU A 271 10.62 -13.47 6.65
CA LEU A 271 9.32 -12.90 6.25
C LEU A 271 9.48 -11.49 5.66
N LEU A 272 10.67 -11.15 5.17
CA LEU A 272 10.95 -9.85 4.54
C LEU A 272 10.00 -9.53 3.37
N GLY A 273 9.52 -10.57 2.68
CA GLY A 273 8.53 -10.42 1.61
C GLY A 273 7.13 -10.03 2.09
N ALA A 274 6.81 -10.17 3.38
CA ALA A 274 5.51 -9.78 3.93
C ALA A 274 5.40 -8.27 4.22
N ALA A 275 6.48 -7.52 4.01
CA ALA A 275 6.60 -6.15 4.46
C ALA A 275 6.21 -5.15 3.37
N CYS A 276 4.97 -4.68 3.42
CA CYS A 276 4.30 -4.08 2.27
C CYS A 276 2.90 -3.56 2.66
N TYR A 277 2.22 -2.97 1.68
CA TYR A 277 0.78 -2.77 1.71
C TYR A 277 0.04 -4.07 1.39
N ILE A 278 -1.10 -4.28 2.04
CA ILE A 278 -1.93 -5.46 1.83
C ILE A 278 -3.37 -4.99 1.63
N ALA A 279 -3.99 -5.38 0.52
CA ALA A 279 -5.40 -5.14 0.24
C ALA A 279 -6.14 -6.47 0.03
N ASN A 280 -7.21 -6.69 0.78
CA ASN A 280 -8.03 -7.89 0.69
C ASN A 280 -9.39 -7.59 0.07
N LEU A 281 -9.48 -7.83 -1.25
CA LEU A 281 -10.68 -7.58 -2.04
C LEU A 281 -11.76 -8.65 -1.83
N ARG A 282 -11.43 -9.78 -1.22
CA ARG A 282 -12.40 -10.84 -0.88
C ARG A 282 -13.45 -10.33 0.09
N THR A 283 -13.09 -9.39 0.97
CA THR A 283 -14.02 -8.71 1.89
C THR A 283 -15.10 -7.88 1.17
N MET A 284 -14.86 -7.54 -0.10
CA MET A 284 -15.80 -6.76 -0.93
C MET A 284 -16.73 -7.65 -1.75
N LYS A 285 -16.52 -8.97 -1.72
CA LYS A 285 -17.38 -9.94 -2.39
C LYS A 285 -18.66 -10.07 -1.58
N LYS A 286 -19.81 -9.82 -2.20
CA LYS A 286 -21.11 -10.20 -1.62
C LYS A 286 -21.40 -11.63 -2.04
N ASP A 287 -21.77 -12.46 -1.06
CA ASP A 287 -22.36 -13.78 -1.27
C ASP A 287 -23.72 -13.69 -1.98
#